data_AF-A0A2W4M2A9-F1
#
_entry.id   AF-A0A2W4M2A9-F1
#
_cell.length_a   1.000
_cell.length_b   1.000
_cell.length_c   1.000
_cell.angle_alpha   90.00
_cell.angle_beta   90.00
_cell.angle_gamma   90.00
#
_symmetry.space_group_name_H-M   'P 1'
#
loop_
_entity.id
_entity.type
_entity.pdbx_description
1 polymer ?
#
loop_
_entity_poly.entity_id
_entity_poly.type
_entity_poly.pdbx_seq_one_letter_code
_entity_poly.pdbx_strand_id
1 'polypeptide(L)'
;MVKKLRGGRCMQRDVAVQADHFFERRIDKKYQGCEVLCDKGGTLGMRVTGDRAIAGGLDDHDNEVGGMRQSGALSKYALKLAGACMLSALPATWLALCAPLAHAEGATHPNVGEAFDRLIDAYCLSCHNTTDWAGGLALDIVDWRHADQDPEIWEHTIGKLRGRLMPPAGQDQPDQAEIDALVGYLETSLDAATTNRHIGHVPLQRLNRTEFAASVKALIGVDIDPKEFLPTEIEVEGFDNIAGALGISPSFLEQYLSAARHVARLAVGEP
;
A
#
# COMPACT_ATOMS: atom_id res chain seq x y z
N MET A 1 -55.45 20.32 2.43
CA MET A 1 -56.22 20.70 1.23
C MET A 1 -55.49 21.86 0.54
N VAL A 2 -55.28 21.74 -0.76
CA VAL A 2 -54.24 22.39 -1.58
C VAL A 2 -54.61 23.81 -2.06
N LYS A 3 -53.63 24.74 -2.14
CA LYS A 3 -53.32 25.71 -3.24
C LYS A 3 -52.58 26.94 -2.69
N LYS A 4 -51.60 27.58 -3.33
CA LYS A 4 -50.94 27.48 -4.66
C LYS A 4 -49.66 28.32 -4.59
N LEU A 5 -48.50 27.74 -4.86
CA LEU A 5 -47.23 28.47 -5.04
C LEU A 5 -47.22 29.15 -6.42
N ARG A 6 -46.75 30.40 -6.48
CA ARG A 6 -46.26 31.05 -7.70
C ARG A 6 -44.76 31.34 -7.55
N GLY A 7 -44.01 30.94 -8.56
CA GLY A 7 -42.81 31.64 -9.03
C GLY A 7 -41.47 31.13 -8.51
N GLY A 8 -40.62 30.67 -9.43
CA GLY A 8 -39.18 30.52 -9.21
C GLY A 8 -38.62 29.21 -9.77
N ARG A 9 -38.25 29.20 -11.06
CA ARG A 9 -37.52 28.10 -11.71
C ARG A 9 -36.05 28.14 -11.28
N CYS A 10 -35.50 27.00 -10.86
CA CYS A 10 -34.12 26.64 -11.16
C CYS A 10 -34.16 25.40 -12.06
N MET A 11 -33.50 25.53 -13.20
CA MET A 11 -33.51 24.58 -14.30
C MET A 11 -32.44 23.53 -14.02
N GLN A 12 -32.85 22.33 -13.62
CA GLN A 12 -32.00 21.14 -13.59
C GLN A 12 -32.88 19.93 -13.90
N ARG A 13 -32.98 19.66 -15.20
CA ARG A 13 -33.32 18.35 -15.75
C ARG A 13 -32.36 18.15 -16.91
N ASP A 14 -31.93 16.91 -17.07
CA ASP A 14 -31.01 16.40 -18.08
C ASP A 14 -29.52 16.49 -17.67
N VAL A 15 -29.11 15.64 -16.72
CA VAL A 15 -27.99 14.65 -16.80
C VAL A 15 -27.99 13.86 -15.47
N ALA A 16 -28.94 12.95 -15.27
CA ALA A 16 -28.91 12.03 -14.12
C ALA A 16 -29.74 10.77 -14.42
N VAL A 17 -29.35 10.01 -15.44
CA VAL A 17 -29.77 8.62 -15.65
C VAL A 17 -28.58 7.88 -16.27
N GLN A 18 -27.55 7.57 -15.48
CA GLN A 18 -26.59 6.46 -15.66
C GLN A 18 -25.37 6.63 -14.72
N ALA A 19 -25.58 6.53 -13.41
CA ALA A 19 -24.47 6.35 -12.46
C ALA A 19 -24.85 5.63 -11.13
N ASP A 20 -26.03 5.03 -11.04
CA ASP A 20 -26.63 4.60 -9.76
C ASP A 20 -26.37 3.14 -9.33
N HIS A 21 -25.26 2.51 -9.72
CA HIS A 21 -24.99 1.14 -9.23
C HIS A 21 -23.60 0.85 -8.69
N PHE A 22 -22.67 1.82 -8.70
CA PHE A 22 -21.32 1.58 -8.19
C PHE A 22 -20.94 2.42 -6.95
N PHE A 23 -21.71 3.47 -6.63
CA PHE A 23 -21.36 4.48 -5.62
C PHE A 23 -21.50 4.00 -4.16
N GLU A 24 -22.34 3.00 -3.86
CA GLU A 24 -22.67 2.65 -2.45
C GLU A 24 -21.75 1.63 -1.76
N ARG A 25 -20.76 1.02 -2.44
CA ARG A 25 -19.98 -0.10 -1.84
C ARG A 25 -18.53 0.17 -1.45
N ARG A 26 -18.04 1.42 -1.54
CA ARG A 26 -16.64 1.73 -1.16
C ARG A 26 -16.46 3.09 -0.48
N ILE A 27 -17.42 3.51 0.34
CA ILE A 27 -17.14 4.56 1.34
C ILE A 27 -16.54 3.89 2.56
N ASP A 28 -15.26 4.15 2.74
CA ASP A 28 -14.46 3.76 3.89
C ASP A 28 -15.12 4.18 5.21
N LYS A 29 -15.03 3.36 6.26
CA LYS A 29 -15.70 3.56 7.57
C LYS A 29 -15.38 4.89 8.25
N LYS A 30 -14.41 5.65 7.73
CA LYS A 30 -13.96 6.95 8.25
C LYS A 30 -14.93 8.11 7.95
N TYR A 31 -15.82 7.97 6.96
CA TYR A 31 -16.70 9.07 6.50
C TYR A 31 -18.21 8.82 6.65
N GLN A 32 -18.61 7.78 7.38
CA GLN A 32 -20.02 7.58 7.74
C GLN A 32 -20.48 8.68 8.71
N GLY A 33 -21.12 9.74 8.19
CA GLY A 33 -21.79 10.77 8.98
C GLY A 33 -21.61 12.23 8.55
N CYS A 34 -20.92 12.53 7.44
CA CYS A 34 -20.82 13.90 6.93
C CYS A 34 -21.91 14.20 5.88
N GLU A 35 -22.93 14.95 6.26
CA GLU A 35 -23.93 15.48 5.33
C GLU A 35 -23.52 16.90 4.90
N VAL A 36 -23.38 17.12 3.59
CA VAL A 36 -23.07 18.44 3.02
C VAL A 36 -24.37 19.24 2.91
N LEU A 37 -24.51 20.29 3.71
CA LEU A 37 -25.66 21.20 3.66
C LEU A 37 -25.27 22.50 2.93
N CYS A 38 -25.96 22.79 1.82
CA CYS A 38 -25.96 24.11 1.21
C CYS A 38 -27.05 24.98 1.85
N ASP A 39 -26.68 26.02 2.59
CA ASP A 39 -27.64 27.05 2.99
C ASP A 39 -27.88 28.05 1.85
N LYS A 40 -29.02 28.75 1.88
CA LYS A 40 -29.54 29.68 0.85
C LYS A 40 -28.65 30.90 0.56
N GLY A 41 -27.46 30.98 1.15
CA GLY A 41 -26.42 31.98 0.89
C GLY A 41 -25.18 31.46 0.14
N GLY A 42 -25.08 30.16 -0.19
CA GLY A 42 -23.99 29.63 -1.02
C GLY A 42 -22.65 29.37 -0.32
N THR A 43 -22.56 29.40 1.00
CA THR A 43 -21.37 28.98 1.75
C THR A 43 -21.44 27.50 2.15
N LEU A 44 -20.37 26.75 1.88
CA LEU A 44 -20.22 25.34 2.25
C LEU A 44 -19.82 25.24 3.73
N GLY A 45 -20.67 24.65 4.56
CA GLY A 45 -20.40 24.42 5.99
C GLY A 45 -20.50 22.94 6.33
N MET A 46 -19.51 22.41 7.06
CA MET A 46 -19.44 21.02 7.50
C MET A 46 -19.94 20.93 8.96
N ARG A 47 -20.94 20.08 9.23
CA ARG A 47 -21.48 19.87 10.59
C ARG A 47 -21.31 18.41 10.98
N VAL A 48 -20.56 18.15 12.05
CA VAL A 48 -20.46 16.83 12.68
C VAL A 48 -21.62 16.70 13.67
N THR A 49 -22.53 15.76 13.44
CA THR A 49 -23.59 15.41 14.41
C THR A 49 -23.27 14.06 15.03
N GLY A 50 -23.00 14.02 16.33
CA GLY A 50 -22.78 12.75 17.01
C GLY A 50 -22.43 12.85 18.50
N ASP A 51 -23.38 13.30 19.33
CA ASP A 51 -23.41 12.93 20.74
C ASP A 51 -24.07 11.54 20.84
N ARG A 52 -23.27 10.48 20.96
CA ARG A 52 -23.74 9.22 21.54
C ARG A 52 -22.59 8.41 22.12
N ALA A 53 -22.45 8.52 23.43
CA ALA A 53 -21.71 7.58 24.25
C ALA A 53 -22.27 6.17 24.07
N ILE A 54 -21.39 5.22 23.75
CA ILE A 54 -21.60 3.79 23.95
C ILE A 54 -20.56 3.34 24.97
N ALA A 55 -21.04 3.15 26.20
CA ALA A 55 -20.32 2.44 27.24
C ALA A 55 -20.32 0.94 26.92
N GLY A 56 -19.14 0.34 26.93
CA GLY A 56 -18.94 -1.10 26.82
C GLY A 56 -17.51 -1.40 27.22
N GLY A 57 -17.31 -1.73 28.50
CA GLY A 57 -16.01 -2.14 29.04
C GLY A 57 -15.64 -3.55 28.63
N LEU A 58 -14.33 -3.79 28.53
CA LEU A 58 -13.66 -5.08 28.61
C LEU A 58 -12.19 -4.81 28.96
N ASP A 59 -11.93 -4.83 30.27
CA ASP A 59 -10.74 -5.36 30.95
C ASP A 59 -9.40 -5.34 30.17
N ASP A 60 -8.70 -4.21 30.24
CA ASP A 60 -7.26 -4.14 29.93
C ASP A 60 -6.44 -4.47 31.18
N HIS A 61 -5.73 -5.59 31.11
CA HIS A 61 -4.69 -5.97 32.05
C HIS A 61 -3.41 -5.15 31.79
N ASP A 62 -2.85 -4.65 32.88
CA ASP A 62 -1.64 -3.86 33.03
C ASP A 62 -0.44 -4.36 32.19
N ASN A 63 0.18 -3.46 31.43
CA ASN A 63 1.61 -3.55 31.15
C ASN A 63 2.26 -2.17 31.24
N GLU A 64 2.82 -1.90 32.42
CA GLU A 64 3.67 -0.76 32.72
C GLU A 64 4.94 -0.79 31.86
N VAL A 65 5.10 0.16 30.93
CA VAL A 65 6.42 0.47 30.37
C VAL A 65 7.01 1.62 31.18
N GLY A 66 7.73 1.24 32.23
CA GLY A 66 8.54 2.14 33.04
C GLY A 66 9.59 2.85 32.20
N GLY A 67 9.50 4.18 32.17
CA GLY A 67 10.54 5.04 31.61
C GLY A 67 11.84 4.93 32.42
N MET A 68 12.96 4.81 31.72
CA MET A 68 14.27 5.03 32.32
C MET A 68 15.06 6.05 31.49
N ARG A 69 14.99 7.28 31.99
CA ARG A 69 15.96 8.35 31.71
C ARG A 69 17.33 7.88 32.18
N GLN A 70 18.34 7.92 31.32
CA GLN A 70 19.74 7.93 31.76
C GLN A 70 20.39 9.28 31.47
N SER A 71 20.48 10.05 32.54
CA SER A 71 21.36 11.19 32.74
C SER A 71 22.83 10.73 32.74
N GLY A 72 23.72 11.61 32.27
CA GLY A 72 25.12 11.28 32.03
C GLY A 72 26.01 11.06 33.24
N ALA A 73 27.25 10.64 32.96
CA ALA A 73 28.39 10.79 33.84
C ALA A 73 29.69 10.71 33.02
N LEU A 74 30.53 11.72 33.25
CA LEU A 74 31.87 11.90 32.71
C LEU A 74 32.82 10.81 33.24
N SER A 75 33.67 10.21 32.40
CA SER A 75 34.87 9.54 32.89
C SER A 75 36.01 9.50 31.87
N LYS A 76 36.87 10.53 31.98
CA LYS A 76 38.33 10.42 32.13
C LYS A 76 39.06 9.34 31.32
N TYR A 77 39.53 9.68 30.12
CA TYR A 77 40.81 9.18 29.63
C TYR A 77 41.57 10.29 28.88
N ALA A 78 42.30 11.08 29.66
CA ALA A 78 43.41 11.87 29.16
C ALA A 78 44.68 11.03 29.33
N LEU A 79 45.30 10.63 28.22
CA LEU A 79 46.70 10.22 28.22
C LEU A 79 47.40 10.96 27.08
N LYS A 80 48.09 12.04 27.47
CA LYS A 80 49.02 12.77 26.62
C LYS A 80 50.30 11.94 26.51
N LEU A 81 50.76 11.69 25.28
CA LEU A 81 52.19 11.46 25.02
C LEU A 81 52.63 12.45 23.95
N ALA A 82 53.39 13.43 24.42
CA ALA A 82 54.22 14.29 23.60
C ALA A 82 55.42 13.48 23.10
N GLY A 83 55.72 13.61 21.80
CA GLY A 83 56.93 13.08 21.19
C GLY A 83 57.28 13.95 19.99
N ALA A 84 58.06 15.00 20.24
CA ALA A 84 58.69 15.83 19.23
C ALA A 84 60.17 15.45 19.13
N CYS A 85 60.65 15.18 17.92
CA CYS A 85 62.03 15.20 17.41
C CYS A 85 61.99 14.52 16.02
N MET A 86 62.74 14.87 14.99
CA MET A 86 63.60 15.98 14.63
C MET A 86 64.03 15.66 13.18
N LEU A 87 64.03 16.67 12.31
CA LEU A 87 64.90 16.88 11.14
C LEU A 87 65.29 15.68 10.23
N SER A 88 64.83 15.76 8.98
CA SER A 88 65.78 15.70 7.85
C SER A 88 65.39 16.75 6.81
N ALA A 89 66.36 17.60 6.51
CA ALA A 89 66.30 18.66 5.51
C ALA A 89 66.49 18.09 4.10
N LEU A 90 65.88 18.73 3.09
CA LEU A 90 66.32 18.90 1.68
C LEU A 90 65.22 19.70 0.92
N PRO A 91 65.54 20.37 -0.21
CA PRO A 91 65.60 21.82 -0.27
C PRO A 91 64.38 22.50 -0.92
N ALA A 92 64.24 23.79 -0.60
CA ALA A 92 63.32 24.73 -1.21
C ALA A 92 63.50 24.81 -2.74
N THR A 93 62.46 24.48 -3.50
CA THR A 93 62.09 25.06 -4.81
C THR A 93 60.86 24.36 -5.39
N TRP A 94 59.69 24.52 -4.77
CA TRP A 94 58.40 24.32 -5.46
C TRP A 94 57.25 25.02 -4.71
N LEU A 95 57.34 26.34 -4.63
CA LEU A 95 56.30 27.19 -4.05
C LEU A 95 55.97 28.31 -5.04
N ALA A 96 55.37 27.93 -6.18
CA ALA A 96 54.71 28.86 -7.10
C ALA A 96 53.85 28.14 -8.16
N LEU A 97 52.88 27.31 -7.75
CA LEU A 97 51.71 27.00 -8.59
C LEU A 97 50.51 26.44 -7.81
N CYS A 98 50.20 27.00 -6.63
CA CYS A 98 48.86 26.87 -6.06
C CYS A 98 48.05 28.10 -6.48
N ALA A 99 47.47 28.04 -7.67
CA ALA A 99 46.30 28.85 -7.96
C ALA A 99 45.17 28.35 -7.03
N PRO A 100 44.43 29.24 -6.34
CA PRO A 100 43.22 28.81 -5.67
C PRO A 100 42.21 28.46 -6.76
N LEU A 101 41.90 27.17 -6.93
CA LEU A 101 40.61 26.75 -7.48
C LEU A 101 39.55 27.15 -6.45
N ALA A 102 39.24 28.44 -6.43
CA ALA A 102 38.14 29.00 -5.69
C ALA A 102 36.88 28.90 -6.57
N HIS A 103 35.90 28.15 -6.08
CA HIS A 103 34.50 28.10 -6.48
C HIS A 103 34.16 27.47 -7.85
N ALA A 104 33.87 26.17 -7.79
CA ALA A 104 32.70 25.63 -8.47
C ALA A 104 31.81 24.96 -7.41
N GLU A 105 31.36 25.74 -6.42
CA GLU A 105 30.29 25.32 -5.51
C GLU A 105 28.99 25.88 -6.07
N GLY A 106 28.06 24.99 -6.41
CA GLY A 106 26.73 25.34 -6.92
C GLY A 106 26.51 25.04 -8.40
N ALA A 107 26.83 23.83 -8.87
CA ALA A 107 25.88 23.23 -9.80
C ALA A 107 24.61 23.01 -8.99
N THR A 108 23.59 23.84 -9.21
CA THR A 108 22.24 23.64 -8.70
C THR A 108 21.81 22.26 -9.18
N HIS A 109 21.94 21.24 -8.32
CA HIS A 109 21.27 19.98 -8.55
C HIS A 109 19.79 20.35 -8.68
N PRO A 110 19.13 20.02 -9.80
CA PRO A 110 17.70 20.25 -9.91
C PRO A 110 17.06 19.58 -8.71
N ASN A 111 16.24 20.33 -7.98
CA ASN A 111 15.47 19.77 -6.88
C ASN A 111 14.62 18.64 -7.50
N VAL A 112 14.92 17.40 -7.11
CA VAL A 112 14.26 16.21 -7.68
C VAL A 112 12.74 16.32 -7.54
N GLY A 113 12.26 16.96 -6.47
CA GLY A 113 10.84 17.23 -6.30
C GLY A 113 10.26 18.20 -7.33
N GLU A 114 10.97 19.28 -7.68
CA GLU A 114 10.53 20.19 -8.75
C GLU A 114 10.52 19.51 -10.13
N ALA A 115 11.42 18.55 -10.36
CA ALA A 115 11.41 17.77 -11.59
C ALA A 115 10.16 16.87 -11.67
N PHE A 116 9.79 16.22 -10.56
CA PHE A 116 8.58 15.40 -10.48
C PHE A 116 7.30 16.23 -10.55
N ASP A 117 7.24 17.40 -9.89
CA ASP A 117 6.09 18.31 -10.01
C ASP A 117 5.88 18.71 -11.48
N ARG A 118 6.93 19.10 -12.21
CA ARG A 118 6.82 19.42 -13.65
C ARG A 118 6.35 18.23 -14.48
N LEU A 119 6.83 17.02 -14.18
CA LEU A 119 6.44 15.80 -14.88
C LEU A 119 4.95 15.50 -14.69
N ILE A 120 4.48 15.56 -13.45
CA ILE A 120 3.07 15.31 -13.10
C ILE A 120 2.17 16.38 -13.72
N ASP A 121 2.56 17.66 -13.62
CA ASP A 121 1.81 18.77 -14.20
C ASP A 121 1.69 18.64 -15.73
N ALA A 122 2.78 18.30 -16.41
CA ALA A 122 2.83 18.25 -17.87
C ALA A 122 2.09 17.05 -18.46
N TYR A 123 2.18 15.87 -17.83
CA TYR A 123 1.73 14.61 -18.44
C TYR A 123 0.53 13.97 -17.75
N CYS A 124 0.21 14.36 -16.52
CA CYS A 124 -0.85 13.73 -15.73
C CYS A 124 -2.04 14.66 -15.50
N LEU A 125 -1.80 15.90 -15.08
CA LEU A 125 -2.86 16.79 -14.59
C LEU A 125 -3.77 17.37 -15.68
N SER A 126 -3.43 17.24 -16.97
CA SER A 126 -4.35 17.63 -18.04
C SER A 126 -5.63 16.79 -18.06
N CYS A 127 -5.55 15.53 -17.60
CA CYS A 127 -6.64 14.56 -17.67
C CYS A 127 -7.03 13.99 -16.30
N HIS A 128 -6.06 13.73 -15.44
CA HIS A 128 -6.29 13.15 -14.11
C HIS A 128 -6.44 14.26 -13.07
N ASN A 129 -7.56 14.98 -13.14
CA ASN A 129 -7.89 16.07 -12.23
C ASN A 129 -9.39 16.04 -11.85
N THR A 130 -9.79 16.86 -10.87
CA THR A 130 -11.18 16.96 -10.41
C THR A 130 -12.20 17.42 -11.46
N THR A 131 -11.75 18.00 -12.59
CA THR A 131 -12.60 18.50 -13.66
C THR A 131 -12.81 17.48 -14.78
N ASP A 132 -11.73 16.93 -15.37
CA ASP A 132 -11.78 15.94 -16.46
C ASP A 132 -12.00 14.51 -15.94
N TRP A 133 -11.46 14.20 -14.76
CA TRP A 133 -11.66 12.93 -14.03
C TRP A 133 -11.40 11.69 -14.90
N ALA A 134 -10.45 11.79 -15.84
CA ALA A 134 -10.17 10.71 -16.77
C ALA A 134 -9.75 9.44 -16.01
N GLY A 135 -10.32 8.30 -16.39
CA GLY A 135 -10.02 7.02 -15.76
C GLY A 135 -10.43 6.92 -14.28
N GLY A 136 -11.27 7.82 -13.78
CA GLY A 136 -11.75 7.75 -12.41
C GLY A 136 -10.76 8.28 -11.37
N LEU A 137 -9.79 9.10 -11.78
CA LEU A 137 -8.65 9.51 -10.97
C LEU A 137 -8.44 11.03 -11.02
N ALA A 138 -8.19 11.63 -9.85
CA ALA A 138 -7.79 13.02 -9.69
C ALA A 138 -6.49 13.11 -8.89
N LEU A 139 -5.42 13.53 -9.58
CA LEU A 139 -4.08 13.69 -9.00
C LEU A 139 -3.84 15.10 -8.44
N ASP A 140 -4.74 16.05 -8.70
CA ASP A 140 -4.71 17.42 -8.16
C ASP A 140 -5.13 17.52 -6.69
N ILE A 141 -5.66 16.43 -6.11
CA ILE A 141 -6.11 16.37 -4.71
C ILE A 141 -5.33 15.38 -3.85
N VAL A 142 -4.36 14.67 -4.43
CA VAL A 142 -3.47 13.73 -3.73
C VAL A 142 -2.03 14.21 -3.87
N ASP A 143 -1.19 13.91 -2.88
CA ASP A 143 0.20 14.37 -2.86
C ASP A 143 1.16 13.19 -3.05
N TRP A 144 1.90 13.21 -4.15
CA TRP A 144 2.89 12.18 -4.48
C TRP A 144 4.04 12.12 -3.45
N ARG A 145 4.28 13.21 -2.72
CA ARG A 145 5.30 13.28 -1.64
C ARG A 145 4.85 12.54 -0.39
N HIS A 146 3.55 12.30 -0.26
CA HIS A 146 2.90 11.56 0.82
C HIS A 146 2.12 10.37 0.24
N ALA A 147 2.77 9.62 -0.65
CA ALA A 147 2.15 8.48 -1.34
C ALA A 147 1.59 7.42 -0.37
N ASP A 148 2.10 7.38 0.86
CA ASP A 148 1.62 6.55 1.96
C ASP A 148 0.18 6.84 2.41
N GLN A 149 -0.32 8.05 2.16
CA GLN A 149 -1.70 8.44 2.49
C GLN A 149 -2.71 7.84 1.50
N ASP A 150 -2.30 7.66 0.24
CA ASP A 150 -3.14 7.17 -0.87
C ASP A 150 -2.48 6.01 -1.65
N PRO A 151 -2.05 4.92 -0.98
CA PRO A 151 -1.17 3.92 -1.58
C PRO A 151 -1.82 3.17 -2.74
N GLU A 152 -3.13 2.90 -2.67
CA GLU A 152 -3.85 2.22 -3.77
C GLU A 152 -3.80 3.03 -5.07
N ILE A 153 -3.90 4.37 -4.98
CA ILE A 153 -3.82 5.28 -6.12
C ILE A 153 -2.41 5.24 -6.72
N TRP A 154 -1.39 5.35 -5.88
CA TRP A 154 -0.01 5.41 -6.33
C TRP A 154 0.52 4.06 -6.82
N GLU A 155 0.14 2.93 -6.22
CA GLU A 155 0.44 1.59 -6.72
C GLU A 155 -0.17 1.36 -8.11
N HIS A 156 -1.44 1.76 -8.31
CA HIS A 156 -2.07 1.67 -9.61
C HIS A 156 -1.37 2.58 -10.64
N THR A 157 -0.98 3.80 -10.24
CA THR A 157 -0.23 4.74 -11.08
C THR A 157 1.12 4.16 -11.48
N ILE A 158 1.88 3.60 -10.53
CA ILE A 158 3.13 2.87 -10.79
C ILE A 158 2.90 1.76 -11.82
N GLY A 159 1.86 0.95 -11.66
CA GLY A 159 1.52 -0.12 -12.61
C GLY A 159 1.28 0.40 -14.03
N LYS A 160 0.58 1.53 -14.18
CA LYS A 160 0.36 2.17 -15.49
C LYS A 160 1.65 2.73 -16.10
N LEU A 161 2.50 3.35 -15.28
CA LEU A 161 3.78 3.92 -15.70
C LEU A 161 4.79 2.83 -16.11
N ARG A 162 4.94 1.77 -15.29
CA ARG A 162 5.75 0.58 -15.62
C ARG A 162 5.27 -0.10 -16.89
N GLY A 163 3.95 -0.14 -17.11
CA GLY A 163 3.34 -0.68 -18.32
C GLY A 163 3.42 0.24 -19.55
N ARG A 164 3.94 1.47 -19.41
CA ARG A 164 3.92 2.53 -20.46
C ARG A 164 2.53 2.74 -21.06
N LEU A 165 1.51 2.62 -20.21
CA LEU A 165 0.10 2.78 -20.59
C LEU A 165 -0.39 4.22 -20.40
N MET A 166 0.41 5.03 -19.70
CA MET A 166 0.15 6.44 -19.44
C MET A 166 1.39 7.29 -19.74
N PRO A 167 1.25 8.45 -20.41
CA PRO A 167 0.03 8.93 -21.08
C PRO A 167 -0.49 7.96 -22.18
N PRO A 168 -1.76 8.06 -22.64
CA PRO A 168 -2.26 7.15 -23.67
C PRO A 168 -1.60 7.41 -25.03
N ALA A 169 -1.71 6.44 -25.94
CA ALA A 169 -1.19 6.57 -27.30
C ALA A 169 -1.77 7.81 -28.00
N GLY A 170 -0.90 8.60 -28.65
CA GLY A 170 -1.27 9.86 -29.29
C GLY A 170 -1.07 11.10 -28.41
N GLN A 171 -0.73 10.94 -27.14
CA GLN A 171 -0.22 12.01 -26.28
C GLN A 171 1.30 11.98 -26.19
N ASP A 172 1.88 13.13 -25.86
CA ASP A 172 3.32 13.24 -25.61
C ASP A 172 3.71 12.34 -24.45
N GLN A 173 4.77 11.56 -24.65
CA GLN A 173 5.30 10.64 -23.65
C GLN A 173 6.52 11.28 -22.96
N PRO A 174 6.62 11.19 -21.64
CA PRO A 174 7.85 11.59 -20.95
C PRO A 174 9.02 10.66 -21.30
N ASP A 175 10.23 11.11 -21.01
CA ASP A 175 11.41 10.26 -21.18
C ASP A 175 11.35 9.07 -20.20
N GLN A 176 11.82 7.91 -20.65
CA GLN A 176 11.74 6.71 -19.82
C GLN A 176 12.56 6.85 -18.53
N ALA A 177 13.68 7.58 -18.55
CA ALA A 177 14.47 7.79 -17.35
C ALA A 177 13.74 8.65 -16.32
N GLU A 178 12.91 9.60 -16.76
CA GLU A 178 12.07 10.42 -15.88
C GLU A 178 10.95 9.58 -15.25
N ILE A 179 10.32 8.70 -16.05
CA ILE A 179 9.34 7.73 -15.55
C ILE A 179 9.98 6.81 -14.51
N ASP A 180 11.13 6.21 -14.83
CA ASP A 180 11.81 5.26 -13.95
C ASP A 180 12.25 5.92 -12.64
N ALA A 181 12.68 7.20 -12.69
CA ALA A 181 13.03 7.97 -11.51
C ALA A 181 11.82 8.26 -10.61
N LEU A 182 10.70 8.71 -11.18
CA LEU A 182 9.46 8.95 -10.42
C LEU A 182 8.94 7.66 -9.82
N VAL A 183 8.86 6.60 -10.61
CA VAL A 183 8.37 5.29 -10.15
C VAL A 183 9.26 4.73 -9.05
N GLY A 184 10.59 4.80 -9.20
CA GLY A 184 11.51 4.33 -8.16
C GLY A 184 11.36 5.12 -6.85
N TYR A 185 11.10 6.42 -6.93
CA TYR A 185 10.77 7.22 -5.75
C TYR A 185 9.47 6.77 -5.08
N LEU A 186 8.39 6.61 -5.86
CA LEU A 186 7.08 6.21 -5.32
C LEU A 186 7.12 4.80 -4.70
N GLU A 187 7.74 3.84 -5.38
CA GLU A 187 7.95 2.47 -4.86
C GLU A 187 8.71 2.51 -3.52
N THR A 188 9.84 3.24 -3.47
CA THR A 188 10.63 3.36 -2.24
C THR A 188 9.85 4.04 -1.10
N SER A 189 9.07 5.08 -1.43
CA SER A 189 8.25 5.81 -0.46
C SER A 189 7.15 4.91 0.13
N LEU A 190 6.44 4.18 -0.73
CA LEU A 190 5.40 3.24 -0.33
C LEU A 190 5.97 2.11 0.51
N ASP A 191 7.07 1.49 0.07
CA ASP A 191 7.74 0.40 0.77
C ASP A 191 8.20 0.84 2.17
N ALA A 192 8.77 2.03 2.32
CA ALA A 192 9.16 2.56 3.62
C ALA A 192 7.97 2.73 4.57
N ALA A 193 6.80 3.10 4.04
CA ALA A 193 5.58 3.25 4.82
C ALA A 193 4.95 1.90 5.24
N THR A 194 5.27 0.79 4.56
CA THR A 194 4.72 -0.53 4.88
C THR A 194 5.18 -1.10 6.23
N THR A 195 6.23 -0.55 6.84
CA THR A 195 6.79 -1.03 8.11
C THR A 195 5.75 -1.08 9.25
N ASN A 196 4.62 -0.35 9.14
CA ASN A 196 3.50 -0.36 10.08
C ASN A 196 2.18 -0.91 9.51
N ARG A 197 2.16 -1.46 8.30
CA ARG A 197 0.93 -1.96 7.64
C ARG A 197 0.71 -3.42 8.03
N HIS A 198 -0.52 -3.72 8.46
CA HIS A 198 -0.94 -5.08 8.77
C HIS A 198 -1.05 -5.86 7.45
N ILE A 199 -0.04 -6.67 7.13
CA ILE A 199 -0.13 -7.67 6.06
C ILE A 199 -1.33 -8.55 6.40
N GLY A 200 -2.33 -8.59 5.51
CA GLY A 200 -3.59 -9.29 5.75
C GLY A 200 -3.37 -10.73 6.21
N HIS A 201 -4.35 -11.30 6.91
CA HIS A 201 -4.29 -12.70 7.29
C HIS A 201 -4.71 -13.58 6.10
N VAL A 202 -3.93 -14.61 5.82
CA VAL A 202 -4.38 -15.69 4.93
C VAL A 202 -5.10 -16.71 5.82
N PRO A 203 -6.37 -17.07 5.53
CA PRO A 203 -7.07 -18.07 6.31
C PRO A 203 -6.38 -19.43 6.18
N LEU A 204 -6.46 -20.25 7.23
CA LEU A 204 -5.98 -21.63 7.16
C LEU A 204 -6.77 -22.39 6.09
N GLN A 205 -6.03 -22.94 5.15
CA GLN A 205 -6.54 -23.69 4.00
C GLN A 205 -6.34 -25.19 4.22
N ARG A 206 -7.35 -26.00 3.88
CA ARG A 206 -7.16 -27.46 3.69
C ARG A 206 -6.51 -27.75 2.34
N LEU A 207 -5.81 -28.88 2.21
CA LEU A 207 -5.40 -29.35 0.90
C LEU A 207 -6.63 -29.65 0.03
N ASN A 208 -6.53 -29.41 -1.27
CA ASN A 208 -7.52 -29.94 -2.22
C ASN A 208 -7.24 -31.43 -2.52
N ARG A 209 -8.15 -32.11 -3.21
CA ARG A 209 -8.00 -33.53 -3.58
C ARG A 209 -6.68 -33.84 -4.28
N THR A 210 -6.30 -33.02 -5.24
CA THR A 210 -5.08 -33.19 -6.04
C THR A 210 -3.83 -33.05 -5.18
N GLU A 211 -3.77 -32.00 -4.35
CA GLU A 211 -2.70 -31.73 -3.41
C GLU A 211 -2.58 -32.82 -2.34
N PHE A 212 -3.71 -33.33 -1.82
CA PHE A 212 -3.72 -34.41 -0.86
C PHE A 212 -3.15 -35.71 -1.44
N ALA A 213 -3.63 -36.14 -2.61
CA ALA A 213 -3.12 -37.34 -3.28
C ALA A 213 -1.64 -37.21 -3.65
N ALA A 214 -1.22 -36.04 -4.16
CA ALA A 214 0.18 -35.77 -4.46
C ALA A 214 1.06 -35.82 -3.19
N SER A 215 0.58 -35.27 -2.08
CA SER A 215 1.28 -35.29 -0.79
C SER A 215 1.39 -36.70 -0.22
N VAL A 216 0.31 -37.49 -0.28
CA VAL A 216 0.31 -38.90 0.15
C VAL A 216 1.31 -39.71 -0.68
N LYS A 217 1.28 -39.57 -2.00
CA LYS A 217 2.22 -40.26 -2.89
C LYS A 217 3.67 -39.84 -2.62
N ALA A 218 3.92 -38.53 -2.45
CA ALA A 218 5.27 -38.02 -2.25
C ALA A 218 5.87 -38.42 -0.88
N LEU A 219 5.05 -38.41 0.18
CA LEU A 219 5.53 -38.65 1.54
C LEU A 219 5.48 -40.12 1.96
N ILE A 220 4.47 -40.85 1.48
CA ILE A 220 4.15 -42.22 1.94
C ILE A 220 4.37 -43.24 0.81
N GLY A 221 4.39 -42.81 -0.44
CA GLY A 221 4.60 -43.70 -1.60
C GLY A 221 3.35 -44.51 -1.99
N VAL A 222 2.19 -44.19 -1.43
CA VAL A 222 0.92 -44.88 -1.73
C VAL A 222 0.13 -44.09 -2.76
N ASP A 223 -0.38 -44.77 -3.78
CA ASP A 223 -1.34 -44.21 -4.72
C ASP A 223 -2.78 -44.40 -4.18
N ILE A 224 -3.54 -43.31 -4.14
CA ILE A 224 -4.94 -43.28 -3.72
C ILE A 224 -5.79 -42.50 -4.72
N ASP A 225 -7.08 -42.83 -4.84
CA ASP A 225 -8.06 -41.94 -5.48
C ASP A 225 -8.66 -41.00 -4.41
N PRO A 226 -8.32 -39.70 -4.40
CA PRO A 226 -8.83 -38.77 -3.39
C PRO A 226 -10.36 -38.55 -3.49
N LYS A 227 -11.00 -38.92 -4.61
CA LYS A 227 -12.45 -38.79 -4.80
C LYS A 227 -13.25 -39.76 -3.93
N GLU A 228 -12.64 -40.86 -3.50
CA GLU A 228 -13.26 -41.84 -2.61
C GLU A 228 -13.35 -41.34 -1.16
N PHE A 229 -12.50 -40.38 -0.77
CA PHE A 229 -12.32 -39.99 0.63
C PHE A 229 -12.69 -38.53 0.93
N LEU A 230 -12.46 -37.64 -0.02
CA LEU A 230 -12.67 -36.19 0.16
C LEU A 230 -13.79 -35.73 -0.78
N PRO A 231 -14.59 -34.71 -0.42
CA PRO A 231 -15.66 -34.22 -1.26
C PRO A 231 -15.09 -33.21 -2.28
N THR A 232 -15.89 -32.85 -3.30
CA THR A 232 -15.44 -31.95 -4.36
C THR A 232 -15.27 -30.52 -3.85
N GLU A 233 -14.19 -29.87 -4.27
CA GLU A 233 -13.92 -28.46 -4.02
C GLU A 233 -14.83 -27.53 -4.82
N ILE A 234 -15.01 -26.30 -4.32
CA ILE A 234 -15.62 -25.22 -5.09
C ILE A 234 -14.52 -24.58 -5.93
N GLU A 235 -14.73 -24.51 -7.24
CA GLU A 235 -13.84 -23.77 -8.13
C GLU A 235 -14.21 -22.29 -8.11
N VAL A 236 -13.22 -21.44 -7.85
CA VAL A 236 -13.35 -19.99 -7.92
C VAL A 236 -12.47 -19.51 -9.06
N GLU A 237 -13.09 -18.90 -10.09
CA GLU A 237 -12.39 -18.45 -11.30
C GLU A 237 -11.59 -19.56 -12.01
N GLY A 238 -12.04 -20.82 -11.87
CA GLY A 238 -11.37 -22.00 -12.42
C GLY A 238 -10.22 -22.53 -11.57
N PHE A 239 -9.99 -21.99 -10.37
CA PHE A 239 -9.00 -22.45 -9.41
C PHE A 239 -9.66 -23.17 -8.24
N ASP A 240 -9.11 -24.32 -7.86
CA ASP A 240 -9.57 -25.17 -6.76
C ASP A 240 -8.66 -25.09 -5.52
N ASN A 241 -7.70 -24.16 -5.49
CA ASN A 241 -6.69 -23.99 -4.45
C ASN A 241 -6.75 -22.62 -3.74
N ILE A 242 -7.88 -21.92 -3.84
CA ILE A 242 -8.07 -20.61 -3.23
C ILE A 242 -8.35 -20.76 -1.72
N ALA A 243 -7.47 -20.22 -0.87
CA ALA A 243 -7.55 -20.35 0.58
C ALA A 243 -8.91 -19.92 1.18
N GLY A 244 -9.49 -18.83 0.66
CA GLY A 244 -10.80 -18.35 1.09
C GLY A 244 -11.97 -19.29 0.78
N ALA A 245 -11.82 -20.18 -0.21
CA ALA A 245 -12.80 -21.19 -0.57
C ALA A 245 -12.55 -22.55 0.11
N LEU A 246 -11.33 -22.77 0.62
CA LEU A 246 -10.88 -24.03 1.24
C LEU A 246 -10.86 -23.97 2.77
N GLY A 247 -11.94 -23.46 3.36
CA GLY A 247 -12.14 -23.47 4.80
C GLY A 247 -12.25 -24.89 5.38
N ILE A 248 -11.84 -25.04 6.65
CA ILE A 248 -11.94 -26.31 7.39
C ILE A 248 -13.24 -26.31 8.20
N SER A 249 -14.08 -27.33 7.99
CA SER A 249 -15.21 -27.64 8.88
C SER A 249 -14.91 -28.91 9.70
N PRO A 250 -15.64 -29.15 10.80
CA PRO A 250 -15.51 -30.39 11.57
C PRO A 250 -15.68 -31.66 10.72
N SER A 251 -16.64 -31.66 9.78
CA SER A 251 -16.87 -32.81 8.89
C SER A 251 -15.74 -33.04 7.89
N PHE A 252 -15.07 -31.97 7.44
CA PHE A 252 -13.87 -32.09 6.62
C PHE A 252 -12.72 -32.72 7.40
N LEU A 253 -12.52 -32.31 8.65
CA LEU A 253 -11.46 -32.87 9.50
C LEU A 253 -11.68 -34.38 9.73
N GLU A 254 -12.91 -34.80 10.00
CA GLU A 254 -13.25 -36.22 10.15
C GLU A 254 -12.95 -37.04 8.88
N GLN A 255 -13.28 -36.51 7.70
CA GLN A 255 -12.96 -37.14 6.41
C GLN A 255 -11.45 -37.25 6.19
N TYR A 256 -10.71 -36.20 6.49
CA TYR A 256 -9.25 -36.20 6.42
C TYR A 256 -8.61 -37.23 7.35
N LEU A 257 -9.11 -37.35 8.59
CA LEU A 257 -8.66 -38.36 9.54
C LEU A 257 -9.02 -39.79 9.09
N SER A 258 -10.19 -39.97 8.47
CA SER A 258 -10.59 -41.24 7.87
C SER A 258 -9.66 -41.64 6.71
N ALA A 259 -9.40 -40.70 5.80
CA ALA A 259 -8.48 -40.88 4.68
C ALA A 259 -7.07 -41.22 5.17
N ALA A 260 -6.54 -40.47 6.14
CA ALA A 260 -5.22 -40.70 6.71
C ALA A 260 -5.09 -42.09 7.36
N ARG A 261 -6.13 -42.56 8.06
CA ARG A 261 -6.14 -43.93 8.62
C ARG A 261 -6.13 -45.00 7.53
N HIS A 262 -6.85 -44.78 6.43
CA HIS A 262 -6.86 -45.71 5.31
C HIS A 262 -5.48 -45.77 4.63
N VAL A 263 -4.91 -44.61 4.33
CA VAL A 263 -3.55 -44.48 3.77
C VAL A 263 -2.51 -45.17 4.66
N ALA A 264 -2.60 -44.99 5.99
CA ALA A 264 -1.69 -45.63 6.93
C ALA A 264 -1.75 -47.16 6.88
N ARG A 265 -2.94 -47.75 6.70
CA ARG A 265 -3.10 -49.21 6.55
C ARG A 265 -2.49 -49.72 5.25
N LEU A 266 -2.72 -49.01 4.13
CA LEU A 266 -2.10 -49.34 2.85
C LEU A 266 -0.57 -49.28 2.92
N ALA A 267 -0.02 -48.28 3.60
CA ALA A 267 1.41 -48.06 3.71
C ALA A 267 2.13 -49.13 4.55
N VAL A 268 1.54 -49.52 5.68
CA VAL A 268 2.10 -50.57 6.56
C VAL A 268 1.89 -51.97 5.97
N GLY A 269 0.91 -52.11 5.07
CA GLY A 269 0.36 -53.40 4.65
C GLY A 269 -0.63 -53.91 5.70
N GLU A 270 -1.77 -54.45 5.25
CA GLU A 270 -2.62 -55.23 6.14
C GLU A 270 -1.92 -56.58 6.41
N PRO A 271 -1.54 -56.91 7.67
CA PRO A 271 -1.18 -58.26 8.03
C PRO A 271 -2.39 -59.19 8.04
#